data_AF-A0A7M5WXQ8-F1
#
_entry.id   AF-A0A7M5WXQ8-F1
#
_cell.length_a   1.000
_cell.length_b   1.000
_cell.length_c   1.000
_cell.angle_alpha   90.00
_cell.angle_beta   90.00
_cell.angle_gamma   90.00
#
_symmetry.space_group_name_H-M   'P 1'
#
loop_
_entity.id
_entity.type
_entity.pdbx_description
1 polymer ?
#
loop_
_entity_poly.entity_id
_entity_poly.type
_entity_poly.pdbx_seq_one_letter_code
_entity_poly.pdbx_strand_id
1 'polypeptide(L)'
;MDRFYWYDGNLNGGNERQVHNTKNVRLYDGDDKTTFDSGLLTLTNLRIIWSDEAQKDRKIALELDLVKKITSELGSMFKSAKTSIHLEAAPKDKPSGPKRSSSHNVVRFSFRVGGQEQFTKELNQVIASKEWEILKAASNQSKKTAELAPRHVGIGGIERKMQEKYEQTDQSINQAFKDLDALIEKAKDMVVLAEKCFHPN
;
A
#
# COMPACT_ATOMS: atom_id res chain seq x y z
N MET A 1 -12.16 9.58 6.62
CA MET A 1 -10.88 9.82 7.33
C MET A 1 -10.55 8.79 8.40
N ASP A 2 -11.52 8.11 8.99
CA ASP A 2 -11.36 7.03 9.97
C ASP A 2 -10.74 5.73 9.42
N ARG A 3 -10.30 5.71 8.16
CA ARG A 3 -9.48 4.64 7.58
C ARG A 3 -7.98 4.92 7.69
N PHE A 4 -7.60 6.15 7.99
CA PHE A 4 -6.21 6.50 8.27
C PHE A 4 -5.78 6.02 9.66
N TYR A 5 -4.52 5.65 9.81
CA TYR A 5 -3.89 5.32 11.09
C TYR A 5 -2.59 6.11 11.30
N TRP A 6 -2.14 6.25 12.54
CA TRP A 6 -0.88 6.90 12.87
C TRP A 6 0.29 6.06 12.40
N TYR A 7 1.20 6.67 11.63
CA TYR A 7 2.33 5.99 11.00
C TYR A 7 3.62 6.31 11.73
N ASP A 8 4.37 5.27 12.09
CA ASP A 8 5.63 5.37 12.86
C ASP A 8 6.85 5.76 12.00
N GLY A 9 6.72 5.71 10.66
CA GLY A 9 7.80 6.03 9.73
C GLY A 9 8.50 4.82 9.12
N ASN A 10 8.16 3.59 9.52
CA ASN A 10 8.84 2.38 9.06
C ASN A 10 8.13 1.75 7.86
N LEU A 11 8.83 1.66 6.73
CA LEU A 11 8.39 0.87 5.58
C LEU A 11 8.40 -0.62 5.94
N ASN A 12 7.37 -1.37 5.52
CA ASN A 12 7.22 -2.79 5.85
C ASN A 12 8.35 -3.63 5.22
N GLY A 13 9.47 -3.77 5.95
CA GLY A 13 10.59 -4.69 5.74
C GLY A 13 10.83 -5.09 4.28
N GLY A 14 11.61 -4.30 3.54
CA GLY A 14 12.11 -4.59 2.19
C GLY A 14 11.07 -4.69 1.05
N ASN A 15 9.83 -5.06 1.34
CA ASN A 15 8.77 -5.28 0.34
C ASN A 15 8.00 -4.01 -0.01
N GLU A 16 8.10 -2.99 0.84
CA GLU A 16 7.49 -1.71 0.59
C GLU A 16 8.52 -0.72 0.03
N ARG A 17 8.19 -0.15 -1.13
CA ARG A 17 9.00 0.85 -1.82
C ARG A 17 8.21 2.11 -2.09
N GLN A 18 8.90 3.24 -2.03
CA GLN A 18 8.34 4.52 -2.45
C GLN A 18 8.19 4.56 -3.97
N VAL A 19 7.05 5.07 -4.45
CA VAL A 19 6.73 5.24 -5.88
C VAL A 19 6.74 6.72 -6.26
N HIS A 20 6.06 7.57 -5.49
CA HIS A 20 5.93 8.99 -5.81
C HIS A 20 5.79 9.87 -4.57
N ASN A 21 6.25 11.13 -4.65
CA ASN A 21 6.14 12.12 -3.58
C ASN A 21 5.60 13.45 -4.12
N THR A 22 4.66 14.06 -3.39
CA THR A 22 4.08 15.36 -3.75
C THR A 22 3.94 16.26 -2.52
N LYS A 23 4.47 17.48 -2.59
CA LYS A 23 4.44 18.45 -1.48
C LYS A 23 3.17 19.30 -1.48
N ASN A 24 2.93 19.96 -0.34
CA ASN A 24 1.87 20.94 -0.14
C ASN A 24 0.48 20.39 -0.49
N VAL A 25 0.20 19.19 0.01
CA VAL A 25 -1.09 18.51 -0.15
C VAL A 25 -1.91 18.62 1.14
N ARG A 26 -3.17 19.03 0.99
CA ARG A 26 -4.16 19.05 2.09
C ARG A 26 -5.09 17.85 2.01
N LEU A 27 -5.49 17.32 3.16
CA LEU A 27 -6.49 16.25 3.26
C LEU A 27 -7.89 16.78 3.60
N TYR A 28 -8.89 16.13 3.01
CA TYR A 28 -10.32 16.35 3.27
C TYR A 28 -11.00 15.03 3.68
N ASP A 29 -12.00 15.13 4.55
CA ASP A 29 -12.93 14.05 4.90
C ASP A 29 -14.25 14.29 4.20
N GLY A 30 -14.47 13.66 3.03
CA GLY A 30 -15.53 14.08 2.13
C GLY A 30 -15.32 15.52 1.66
N ASP A 31 -16.27 16.39 1.98
CA ASP A 31 -16.21 17.83 1.71
C ASP A 31 -15.57 18.63 2.86
N ASP A 32 -15.36 18.02 4.02
CA ASP A 32 -14.86 18.70 5.21
C ASP A 32 -13.34 18.90 5.17
N LYS A 33 -12.90 20.12 5.48
CA LYS A 33 -11.47 20.43 5.67
C LYS A 33 -10.97 19.75 6.94
N THR A 34 -9.84 19.05 6.84
CA THR A 34 -9.16 18.51 8.02
C THR A 34 -8.05 19.45 8.51
N THR A 35 -7.46 19.12 9.66
CA THR A 35 -6.29 19.82 10.19
C THR A 35 -4.98 19.39 9.51
N PHE A 36 -5.00 18.37 8.64
CA PHE A 36 -3.83 17.88 7.90
C PHE A 36 -3.65 18.73 6.64
N ASP A 37 -2.89 19.80 6.81
CA ASP A 37 -2.69 20.81 5.79
C ASP A 37 -1.23 20.91 5.35
N SER A 38 -1.01 21.20 4.07
CA SER A 38 0.31 21.52 3.51
C SER A 38 1.40 20.46 3.78
N GLY A 39 1.04 19.17 3.78
CA GLY A 39 2.00 18.09 4.04
C GLY A 39 2.63 17.50 2.79
N LEU A 40 3.59 16.61 3.02
CA LEU A 40 4.19 15.73 2.01
C LEU A 40 3.34 14.46 1.90
N LEU A 41 2.78 14.24 0.72
CA LEU A 41 2.07 13.04 0.33
C LEU A 41 3.05 12.07 -0.35
N THR A 42 3.19 10.88 0.22
CA THR A 42 4.05 9.81 -0.26
C THR A 42 3.18 8.63 -0.69
N LEU A 43 3.32 8.22 -1.94
CA LEU A 43 2.76 6.99 -2.47
C LEU A 43 3.81 5.89 -2.41
N THR A 44 3.48 4.78 -1.76
CA THR A 44 4.25 3.53 -1.85
C THR A 44 3.48 2.50 -2.69
N ASN A 45 4.06 1.33 -2.90
CA ASN A 45 3.34 0.22 -3.52
C ASN A 45 2.21 -0.36 -2.65
N LEU A 46 2.14 -0.01 -1.35
CA LEU A 46 1.18 -0.59 -0.40
C LEU A 46 0.24 0.43 0.26
N ARG A 47 0.67 1.69 0.43
CA ARG A 47 -0.08 2.70 1.18
C ARG A 47 0.18 4.11 0.65
N ILE A 48 -0.73 5.01 1.01
CA ILE A 48 -0.56 6.45 0.90
C ILE A 48 -0.24 6.98 2.28
N ILE A 49 0.87 7.69 2.40
CA ILE A 49 1.36 8.28 3.64
C ILE A 49 1.29 9.79 3.50
N TRP A 50 0.66 10.46 4.46
CA TRP A 50 0.73 11.90 4.60
C TRP A 50 1.61 12.24 5.81
N SER A 51 2.53 13.17 5.63
CA SER A 51 3.44 13.63 6.70
C SER A 51 3.48 15.15 6.78
N ASP A 52 3.44 15.67 8.00
CA ASP A 52 3.58 17.09 8.26
C ASP A 52 5.06 17.50 8.13
N GLU A 53 5.35 18.56 7.35
CA GLU A 53 6.73 19.04 7.17
C GLU A 53 7.26 19.74 8.43
N ALA A 54 6.39 20.33 9.25
CA ALA A 54 6.77 21.02 10.49
C ALA A 54 6.80 20.06 11.68
N GLN A 55 5.86 19.12 11.75
CA GLN A 55 5.73 18.17 12.86
C GLN A 55 6.13 16.75 12.42
N LYS A 56 7.40 16.38 12.64
CA LYS A 56 7.95 15.09 12.16
C LYS A 56 7.21 13.84 12.64
N ASP A 57 6.56 13.91 13.79
CA ASP A 57 5.81 12.79 14.38
C ASP A 57 4.36 12.72 13.89
N ARG A 58 3.90 13.75 13.17
CA ARG A 58 2.54 13.82 12.64
C ARG A 58 2.48 13.20 11.26
N LYS A 59 2.42 11.88 11.25
CA LYS A 59 2.32 11.07 10.04
C LYS A 59 1.12 10.15 10.12
N ILE A 60 0.38 10.05 9.03
CA ILE A 60 -0.75 9.13 8.92
C ILE A 60 -0.66 8.35 7.62
N ALA A 61 -1.12 7.11 7.64
CA ALA A 61 -1.11 6.23 6.50
C ALA A 61 -2.50 5.65 6.21
N LEU A 62 -2.73 5.31 4.94
CA LEU A 62 -3.93 4.69 4.40
C LEU A 62 -3.50 3.54 3.50
N GLU A 63 -3.95 2.32 3.82
CA GLU A 63 -3.68 1.14 2.99
C GLU A 63 -4.38 1.24 1.63
N LEU A 64 -3.67 0.85 0.57
CA LEU A 64 -4.20 0.87 -0.80
C LEU A 64 -5.23 -0.23 -1.06
N ASP A 65 -5.24 -1.30 -0.26
CA ASP A 65 -6.22 -2.39 -0.37
C ASP A 65 -7.66 -1.94 -0.04
N LEU A 66 -7.83 -0.78 0.59
CA LEU A 66 -9.14 -0.18 0.89
C LEU A 66 -9.70 0.67 -0.26
N VAL A 67 -8.91 0.91 -1.31
CA VAL A 67 -9.29 1.80 -2.41
C VAL A 67 -10.27 1.12 -3.36
N LYS A 68 -11.49 1.67 -3.47
CA LYS A 68 -12.51 1.23 -4.45
C LYS A 68 -12.40 1.92 -5.79
N LYS A 69 -12.24 3.24 -5.73
CA LYS A 69 -12.35 4.12 -6.89
C LYS A 69 -11.53 5.37 -6.66
N ILE A 70 -10.86 5.81 -7.71
CA ILE A 70 -10.15 7.07 -7.77
C ILE A 70 -10.91 7.99 -8.72
N THR A 71 -11.09 9.24 -8.31
CA THR A 71 -11.64 10.30 -9.16
C THR A 71 -10.74 11.52 -9.10
N SER A 72 -10.53 12.17 -10.25
CA SER A 72 -9.74 13.38 -10.37
C SER A 72 -10.63 14.58 -10.67
N GLU A 73 -10.45 15.65 -9.92
CA GLU A 73 -11.06 16.96 -10.16
C GLU A 73 -9.97 17.92 -10.64
N LEU A 74 -10.13 18.47 -11.85
CA LEU A 74 -9.25 19.51 -12.34
C LEU A 74 -9.37 20.76 -11.46
N GLY A 75 -8.24 21.46 -11.30
CA GLY A 75 -8.23 22.77 -10.65
C GLY A 75 -8.98 23.80 -11.48
N SER A 76 -9.45 24.85 -10.82
CA SER A 76 -10.02 26.05 -11.46
C SER A 76 -9.44 27.30 -10.79
N MET A 77 -9.79 28.49 -11.30
CA MET A 77 -9.26 29.78 -10.84
C MET A 77 -9.28 29.98 -9.31
N PHE A 78 -10.23 29.36 -8.60
CA PHE A 78 -10.38 29.47 -7.14
C PHE A 78 -10.30 28.13 -6.38
N LYS A 79 -10.06 27.02 -7.08
CA LYS A 79 -10.04 25.68 -6.48
C LYS A 79 -8.82 24.91 -6.95
N SER A 80 -8.02 24.41 -6.01
CA SER A 80 -6.95 23.47 -6.30
C SER A 80 -7.50 22.18 -6.94
N ALA A 81 -6.68 21.57 -7.80
CA ALA A 81 -6.94 20.23 -8.31
C ALA A 81 -6.99 19.22 -7.16
N LYS A 82 -7.85 18.21 -7.28
CA LYS A 82 -8.01 17.19 -6.25
C LYS A 82 -7.99 15.78 -6.82
N THR A 83 -7.48 14.86 -6.02
CA THR A 83 -7.68 13.43 -6.20
C THR A 83 -8.53 12.92 -5.05
N SER A 84 -9.70 12.40 -5.38
CA SER A 84 -10.67 11.85 -4.44
C SER A 84 -10.56 10.33 -4.48
N ILE A 85 -10.43 9.71 -3.31
CA ILE A 85 -10.36 8.26 -3.13
C ILE A 85 -11.60 7.82 -2.38
N HIS A 86 -12.39 6.96 -3.03
CA HIS A 86 -13.51 6.27 -2.42
C HIS A 86 -13.01 4.98 -1.77
N LEU A 87 -13.39 4.76 -0.51
CA LEU A 87 -12.85 3.72 0.35
C LEU A 87 -13.90 2.68 0.74
N GLU A 88 -13.43 1.48 1.03
CA GLU A 88 -14.18 0.44 1.73
C GLU A 88 -14.56 0.84 3.18
N ALA A 89 -15.39 -0.02 3.79
CA ALA A 89 -15.63 0.04 5.23
C ALA A 89 -14.29 -0.02 6.00
N ALA A 90 -14.21 0.69 7.13
CA ALA A 90 -13.02 0.65 7.97
C ALA A 90 -12.83 -0.79 8.51
N PRO A 91 -11.62 -1.37 8.45
CA PRO A 91 -11.34 -2.66 9.07
C PRO A 91 -11.59 -2.60 10.58
N LYS A 92 -12.10 -3.69 11.16
CA LYS A 92 -12.35 -3.78 12.62
C LYS A 92 -11.05 -3.72 13.42
N ASP A 93 -9.99 -4.32 12.90
CA ASP A 93 -8.69 -4.46 13.57
C ASP A 93 -7.70 -3.34 13.18
N LYS A 94 -8.21 -2.19 12.73
CA LYS A 94 -7.39 -1.08 12.26
C LYS A 94 -6.61 -0.45 13.43
N PRO A 95 -5.31 -0.10 13.25
CA PRO A 95 -4.56 0.65 14.26
C PRO A 95 -5.17 2.02 14.60
N SER A 96 -4.76 2.60 15.73
CA SER A 96 -5.23 3.94 16.14
C SER A 96 -4.95 4.98 15.06
N GLY A 97 -5.86 5.94 14.89
CA GLY A 97 -5.77 6.96 13.86
C GLY A 97 -6.37 8.29 14.28
N PRO A 98 -6.32 9.29 13.39
CA PRO A 98 -6.69 10.67 13.73
C PRO A 98 -8.19 10.88 13.95
N LYS A 99 -9.03 9.97 13.43
CA LYS A 99 -10.47 10.02 13.60
C LYS A 99 -10.99 8.60 13.91
N ARG A 100 -11.86 8.49 14.92
CA ARG A 100 -12.45 7.21 15.34
C ARG A 100 -13.52 6.72 14.36
N SER A 101 -14.32 7.64 13.82
CA SER A 101 -15.38 7.35 12.84
C SER A 101 -15.55 8.52 11.88
N SER A 102 -15.96 8.22 10.65
CA SER A 102 -16.37 9.21 9.66
C SER A 102 -17.68 8.81 9.01
N SER A 103 -18.56 9.79 8.77
CA SER A 103 -19.74 9.64 7.93
C SER A 103 -19.41 9.56 6.44
N HIS A 104 -18.15 9.85 6.06
CA HIS A 104 -17.71 9.90 4.67
C HIS A 104 -16.88 8.67 4.31
N ASN A 105 -17.21 8.06 3.17
CA ASN A 105 -16.41 7.02 2.53
C ASN A 105 -15.45 7.57 1.46
N VAL A 106 -15.26 8.90 1.42
CA VAL A 106 -14.34 9.58 0.51
C VAL A 106 -13.33 10.36 1.31
N VAL A 107 -12.08 10.28 0.87
CA VAL A 107 -11.01 11.18 1.31
C VAL A 107 -10.47 11.91 0.08
N ARG A 108 -10.12 13.18 0.21
CA ARG A 108 -9.61 13.96 -0.92
C ARG A 108 -8.26 14.58 -0.62
N PHE A 109 -7.37 14.48 -1.60
CA PHE A 109 -6.04 15.09 -1.62
C PHE A 109 -6.12 16.34 -2.49
N SER A 110 -5.91 17.51 -1.90
CA SER A 110 -5.94 18.79 -2.60
C SER A 110 -4.53 19.30 -2.85
N PHE A 111 -4.17 19.48 -4.12
CA PHE A 111 -2.81 19.77 -4.57
C PHE A 111 -2.64 21.27 -4.83
N ARG A 112 -1.87 21.95 -3.97
CA ARG A 112 -1.76 23.43 -4.02
C ARG A 112 -0.68 23.95 -4.94
N VAL A 113 0.30 23.11 -5.26
CA VAL A 113 1.49 23.48 -6.04
C VAL A 113 1.62 22.63 -7.32
N GLY A 114 0.51 22.06 -7.80
CA GLY A 114 0.52 21.12 -8.92
C GLY A 114 0.84 19.68 -8.50
N GLY A 115 1.19 18.82 -9.46
CA GLY A 115 1.53 17.41 -9.24
C GLY A 115 0.35 16.44 -9.14
N GLN A 116 -0.89 16.93 -9.16
CA GLN A 116 -2.11 16.11 -9.04
C GLN A 116 -2.23 15.05 -10.15
N GLU A 117 -1.97 15.44 -11.41
CA GLU A 117 -2.10 14.55 -12.56
C GLU A 117 -1.09 13.39 -12.47
N GLN A 118 0.19 13.72 -12.21
CA GLN A 118 1.25 12.73 -12.06
C GLN A 118 0.96 11.80 -10.86
N PHE A 119 0.61 12.35 -9.70
CA PHE A 119 0.24 11.53 -8.54
C PHE A 119 -0.91 10.58 -8.86
N THR A 120 -1.95 11.07 -9.55
CA THR A 120 -3.13 10.25 -9.91
C THR A 120 -2.76 9.16 -10.89
N LYS A 121 -1.89 9.45 -11.87
CA LYS A 121 -1.39 8.45 -12.82
C LYS A 121 -0.63 7.33 -12.10
N GLU A 122 0.36 7.69 -11.27
CA GLU A 122 1.14 6.72 -10.49
C GLU A 122 0.26 5.92 -9.54
N LEU A 123 -0.70 6.57 -8.88
CA LEU A 123 -1.66 5.89 -8.00
C LEU A 123 -2.49 4.85 -8.77
N ASN A 124 -3.01 5.19 -9.96
CA ASN A 124 -3.75 4.22 -10.76
C ASN A 124 -2.87 3.03 -11.18
N GLN A 125 -1.59 3.25 -11.48
CA GLN A 125 -0.65 2.18 -11.81
C GLN A 125 -0.40 1.25 -10.62
N VAL A 126 -0.19 1.81 -9.42
CA VAL A 126 -0.05 1.01 -8.19
C VAL A 126 -1.34 0.26 -7.86
N ILE A 127 -2.50 0.90 -8.03
CA ILE A 127 -3.77 0.23 -7.80
C ILE A 127 -4.00 -0.91 -8.80
N ALA A 128 -3.58 -0.76 -10.05
CA ALA A 128 -3.69 -1.79 -11.07
C ALA A 128 -2.74 -2.98 -10.81
N SER A 129 -1.53 -2.74 -10.26
CA SER A 129 -0.58 -3.81 -9.96
C SER A 129 -0.98 -4.67 -8.76
N LYS A 130 -1.79 -4.11 -7.83
CA LYS A 130 -2.33 -4.82 -6.66
C LYS A 130 -1.27 -5.60 -5.89
N GLU A 131 -0.08 -5.05 -5.74
CA GLU A 131 1.06 -5.78 -5.16
C GLU A 131 0.79 -6.30 -3.72
N TRP A 132 -0.09 -5.63 -2.98
CA TRP A 132 -0.53 -6.10 -1.66
C TRP A 132 -1.24 -7.47 -1.70
N GLU A 133 -1.92 -7.83 -2.79
CA GLU A 133 -2.54 -9.16 -2.94
C GLU A 133 -1.49 -10.24 -3.15
N ILE A 134 -0.46 -9.96 -3.96
CA ILE A 134 0.66 -10.86 -4.24
C ILE A 134 1.44 -11.14 -2.95
N LEU A 135 1.74 -10.11 -2.17
CA LEU A 135 2.45 -10.25 -0.90
C LEU A 135 1.63 -11.06 0.14
N LYS A 136 0.31 -10.84 0.21
CA LYS A 136 -0.59 -11.62 1.07
C LYS A 136 -0.62 -13.09 0.64
N ALA A 137 -0.65 -13.38 -0.66
CA ALA A 137 -0.64 -14.74 -1.18
C ALA A 137 0.68 -15.46 -0.86
N ALA A 138 1.82 -14.79 -1.06
CA ALA A 138 3.15 -15.34 -0.74
C ALA A 138 3.29 -15.65 0.76
N SER A 139 2.86 -14.72 1.64
CA SER A 139 2.88 -14.94 3.10
C SER A 139 2.03 -16.14 3.54
N ASN A 140 0.85 -16.31 2.93
CA ASN A 140 -0.04 -17.43 3.23
C ASN A 140 0.54 -18.78 2.77
N GLN A 141 1.30 -18.81 1.67
CA GLN A 141 2.02 -20.02 1.25
C GLN A 141 3.14 -20.39 2.22
N SER A 142 3.94 -19.41 2.68
CA SER A 142 5.01 -19.67 3.66
C SER A 142 4.48 -20.22 4.99
N LYS A 143 3.32 -19.74 5.45
CA LYS A 143 2.66 -20.24 6.68
C LYS A 143 2.19 -21.69 6.54
N LYS A 144 1.61 -22.06 5.39
CA LYS A 144 1.20 -23.45 5.12
C LYS A 144 2.39 -24.41 5.12
N THR A 145 3.51 -24.02 4.51
CA THR A 145 4.72 -24.86 4.50
C THR A 145 5.38 -24.96 5.88
N ALA A 146 5.33 -23.90 6.69
CA ALA A 146 5.84 -23.92 8.06
C ALA A 146 4.98 -24.76 9.04
N GLU A 147 3.66 -24.85 8.83
CA GLU A 147 2.76 -25.69 9.62
C GLU A 147 2.83 -27.18 9.25
N LEU A 148 3.24 -27.51 8.02
CA LEU A 148 3.44 -28.89 7.55
C LEU A 148 4.81 -29.48 7.93
N ALA A 149 5.74 -28.68 8.47
CA ALA A 149 6.99 -29.19 9.02
C ALA A 149 6.73 -29.90 10.36
N PRO A 150 7.07 -31.19 10.51
CA PRO A 150 6.83 -31.89 11.76
C PRO A 150 7.60 -31.19 12.89
N ARG A 151 6.86 -30.71 13.89
CA ARG A 151 7.40 -30.27 15.18
C ARG A 151 7.99 -31.50 15.88
N HIS A 152 9.22 -31.85 15.55
CA HIS A 152 9.92 -32.94 16.22
C HIS A 152 11.31 -32.48 16.67
N VAL A 153 11.64 -32.94 17.88
CA VAL A 153 12.95 -32.97 18.56
C VAL A 153 13.25 -31.82 19.52
N GLY A 154 13.47 -32.21 20.77
CA GLY A 154 13.74 -31.36 21.92
C GLY A 154 15.17 -30.80 22.02
N ILE A 155 15.48 -30.37 23.24
CA ILE A 155 16.53 -29.43 23.67
C ILE A 155 17.96 -29.73 23.20
N GLY A 156 18.29 -30.92 22.69
CA GLY A 156 19.66 -31.29 22.30
C GLY A 156 20.06 -30.99 20.83
N GLY A 157 19.15 -30.55 19.96
CA GLY A 157 19.41 -30.45 18.51
C GLY A 157 19.66 -29.03 17.95
N ILE A 158 19.60 -27.99 18.78
CA ILE A 158 19.53 -26.59 18.34
C ILE A 158 20.90 -26.09 17.82
N GLU A 159 22.00 -26.51 18.43
CA GLU A 159 23.32 -25.94 18.11
C GLU A 159 23.86 -26.36 16.74
N ARG A 160 23.48 -27.54 16.22
CA ARG A 160 24.01 -28.01 14.93
C ARG A 160 23.22 -27.50 13.71
N LYS A 161 21.94 -27.16 13.89
CA LYS A 161 21.05 -26.73 12.79
C LYS A 161 21.07 -25.23 12.50
N MET A 162 21.60 -24.37 13.38
CA MET A 162 21.66 -22.94 13.10
C MET A 162 22.63 -22.61 11.98
N GLN A 163 23.80 -23.26 11.93
CA GLN A 163 24.82 -22.96 10.92
C GLN A 163 24.40 -23.39 9.50
N GLU A 164 23.79 -24.57 9.33
CA GLU A 164 23.29 -25.05 8.03
C GLU A 164 22.06 -24.25 7.54
N LYS A 165 21.26 -23.68 8.46
CA LYS A 165 20.09 -22.87 8.11
C LYS A 165 20.48 -21.55 7.46
N TYR A 166 21.64 -20.96 7.78
CA TYR A 166 22.07 -19.74 7.13
C TYR A 166 22.42 -19.95 5.64
N GLU A 167 23.11 -21.06 5.31
CA GLU A 167 23.48 -21.35 3.92
C GLU A 167 22.31 -21.83 3.05
N GLN A 168 21.35 -22.57 3.61
CA GLN A 168 20.11 -22.95 2.88
C GLN A 168 19.10 -21.80 2.74
N THR A 169 19.11 -20.82 3.65
CA THR A 169 18.20 -19.66 3.56
C THR A 169 18.58 -18.74 2.40
N ASP A 170 19.86 -18.54 2.10
CA ASP A 170 20.28 -17.69 0.96
C ASP A 170 19.94 -18.32 -0.40
N GLN A 171 20.00 -19.65 -0.53
CA GLN A 171 19.56 -20.32 -1.76
C GLN A 171 18.03 -20.34 -1.90
N SER A 172 17.30 -20.54 -0.79
CA SER A 172 15.84 -20.52 -0.79
C SER A 172 15.26 -19.13 -1.07
N ILE A 173 15.93 -18.04 -0.68
CA ILE A 173 15.49 -16.67 -0.97
C ILE A 173 15.65 -16.37 -2.46
N ASN A 174 16.79 -16.69 -3.06
CA ASN A 174 17.02 -16.46 -4.49
C ASN A 174 16.09 -17.29 -5.39
N GLN A 175 15.74 -18.50 -4.96
CA GLN A 175 14.76 -19.34 -5.67
C GLN A 175 13.33 -18.80 -5.53
N ALA A 176 12.96 -18.26 -4.36
CA ALA A 176 11.67 -17.63 -4.15
C ALA A 176 11.48 -16.35 -4.99
N PHE A 177 12.53 -15.54 -5.21
CA PHE A 177 12.46 -14.39 -6.12
C PHE A 177 12.28 -14.82 -7.59
N LYS A 178 12.94 -15.90 -8.02
CA LYS A 178 12.73 -16.45 -9.37
C LYS A 178 11.32 -17.00 -9.58
N ASP A 179 10.75 -17.65 -8.56
CA ASP A 179 9.38 -18.15 -8.64
C ASP A 179 8.36 -17.00 -8.63
N LEU A 180 8.65 -15.90 -7.92
CA LEU A 180 7.85 -14.67 -7.99
C LEU A 180 7.92 -14.02 -9.38
N ASP A 181 9.10 -13.94 -10.01
CA ASP A 181 9.24 -13.42 -11.37
C ASP A 181 8.43 -14.26 -12.38
N ALA A 182 8.49 -15.60 -12.25
CA ALA A 182 7.69 -16.50 -13.08
C ALA A 182 6.18 -16.35 -12.83
N LEU A 183 5.77 -16.04 -11.61
CA LEU A 183 4.36 -15.80 -11.27
C LEU A 183 3.88 -14.42 -11.78
N ILE A 184 4.74 -13.40 -11.71
CA ILE A 184 4.50 -12.06 -12.28
C ILE A 184 4.39 -12.16 -13.81
N GLU A 185 5.23 -12.96 -14.46
CA GLU A 185 5.17 -13.21 -15.89
C GLU A 185 3.85 -13.88 -16.30
N LYS A 186 3.39 -14.90 -15.56
CA LYS A 186 2.08 -15.52 -15.79
C LYS A 186 0.88 -14.61 -15.51
N ALA A 187 1.01 -13.71 -14.53
CA ALA A 187 -0.03 -12.73 -14.24
C ALA A 187 -0.16 -11.69 -15.38
N LYS A 188 0.94 -11.30 -16.02
CA LYS A 188 0.91 -10.41 -17.20
C LYS A 188 0.11 -11.03 -18.35
N ASP A 189 0.30 -12.32 -18.62
CA ASP A 189 -0.44 -13.02 -19.68
C ASP A 189 -1.95 -13.06 -19.39
N MET A 190 -2.36 -13.29 -18.15
CA MET A 190 -3.79 -13.28 -17.78
C MET A 190 -4.41 -11.88 -17.81
N VAL A 191 -3.66 -10.85 -17.44
CA VAL A 191 -4.12 -9.45 -17.51
C VAL A 191 -4.30 -9.02 -18.97
N VAL A 192 -3.37 -9.40 -19.85
CA VAL A 192 -3.48 -9.15 -21.30
C VAL A 192 -4.69 -9.88 -21.91
N LEU A 193 -4.97 -11.10 -21.46
CA LEU A 193 -6.18 -11.83 -21.88
C LEU A 193 -7.46 -11.15 -21.39
N ALA A 194 -7.48 -10.64 -20.15
CA ALA A 194 -8.60 -9.89 -19.61
C ALA A 194 -8.85 -8.58 -20.37
N GLU A 195 -7.80 -7.83 -20.71
CA GLU A 195 -7.93 -6.61 -21.53
C GLU A 195 -8.45 -6.90 -22.95
N LYS A 196 -8.10 -8.06 -23.52
CA LYS A 196 -8.62 -8.53 -24.82
C LYS A 196 -10.08 -8.95 -24.78
N CYS A 197 -10.57 -9.45 -23.64
CA CYS A 197 -11.97 -9.81 -23.44
C CYS A 197 -12.88 -8.60 -23.11
N PHE A 198 -12.31 -7.45 -22.71
CA PHE A 198 -13.05 -6.24 -22.34
C PHE A 198 -13.18 -5.17 -23.44
N HIS A 199 -12.78 -5.47 -24.67
CA HIS A 199 -13.12 -4.65 -25.85
C HIS A 199 -14.28 -5.30 -26.62
N PRO A 200 -15.55 -4.84 -26.43
CA PRO A 200 -16.55 -5.05 -27.45
C PRO A 200 -16.24 -4.10 -28.62
N ASN A 201 -16.46 -4.61 -29.84
CA ASN A 201 -16.28 -3.96 -31.14
C ASN A 201 -16.41 -2.43 -31.18
#